data_AF-A0A9P5A7G3-F1
#
_entry.id   AF-A0A9P5A7G3-F1
#
_cell.length_a   1.000
_cell.length_b   1.000
_cell.length_c   1.000
_cell.angle_alpha   90.00
_cell.angle_beta   90.00
_cell.angle_gamma   90.00
#
_symmetry.space_group_name_H-M   'P 1'
#
loop_
_entity.id
_entity.type
_entity.pdbx_description
1 polymer ?
#
loop_
_entity_poly.entity_id
_entity_poly.type
_entity_poly.pdbx_seq_one_letter_code
_entity_poly.pdbx_strand_id
1 'polypeptide(L)'
;MPSILVAGVGNTDQQSRLLALRRQSSAHSGENLASSLIDIVHEWEIEGRVGCAISDNMTANDTCLYYMYQRLDPSMRPVDIKARRMRCYGHTLNLVARAFLFGKDAESFELESDINGMRGLVEQDLGHWRTKGPIGKLRNIVKFIRSSPQRSEQFKRVAREQDHEEYRLCVESTAELEVVMNNETRWNSTYMMIERALRKQTDIRAFIFATQEEEDGARRIPADDILSSEDWRVLGEVNEILKPIYLLTMRTQGWGKGDSHGRLWEVLIGMEYLLEHFEDWKVFYSEVTEETMGETQVDAADRIATASANVRESNGRPTRVRRLPARFEEDEKKLNEYYDKLGESPLFAAAIILHPRFGISWLEATWVSEEQLAWVRDAKAGIKDYFSRWYDANQGLCEETMKYDAAPRTMGQEDDQYTQWINSKTKKAFATGGSVGELERYLRLEPQDTQDAIQWFRDHRASFPSLSSFALDVFAIPAMASDCERQFSLAKLMLTSQRLSMGSDTLERVQCLKNWVRQGGVKLGSWVGS
;
A
#
# COMPACT_ATOMS: atom_id res chain seq x y z
N MET A 1 16.71 12.44 -4.35
CA MET A 1 15.99 13.67 -4.75
C MET A 1 14.71 13.69 -3.95
N PRO A 2 14.38 14.70 -3.15
CA PRO A 2 13.02 14.91 -2.67
C PRO A 2 12.15 15.33 -3.85
N SER A 3 10.94 14.81 -3.89
CA SER A 3 9.89 15.25 -4.80
C SER A 3 8.71 15.67 -3.96
N ILE A 4 8.15 16.83 -4.26
CA ILE A 4 6.89 17.25 -3.65
C ILE A 4 5.80 17.11 -4.69
N LEU A 5 4.85 16.24 -4.37
CA LEU A 5 3.57 16.20 -5.04
C LEU A 5 2.54 16.78 -4.09
N VAL A 6 1.84 17.81 -4.55
CA VAL A 6 0.70 18.37 -3.81
C VAL A 6 -0.56 17.75 -4.39
N ALA A 7 -1.41 17.31 -3.48
CA ALA A 7 -2.73 16.80 -3.78
C ALA A 7 -3.78 17.61 -3.04
N GLY A 8 -4.91 17.85 -3.69
CA GLY A 8 -6.04 18.56 -3.13
C GLY A 8 -7.32 18.19 -3.90
N VAL A 9 -8.48 18.45 -3.30
CA VAL A 9 -9.76 18.29 -3.98
C VAL A 9 -10.15 19.62 -4.63
N GLY A 10 -10.26 19.62 -5.97
CA GLY A 10 -10.77 20.77 -6.72
C GLY A 10 -12.30 20.81 -6.77
N ASN A 11 -12.83 21.82 -7.46
CA ASN A 11 -14.28 22.05 -7.59
C ASN A 11 -15.05 20.90 -8.27
N THR A 12 -14.39 20.05 -9.07
CA THR A 12 -15.04 18.92 -9.77
C THR A 12 -14.48 17.57 -9.35
N ASP A 13 -13.15 17.44 -9.16
CA ASP A 13 -12.48 16.16 -8.82
C ASP A 13 -11.23 16.38 -7.96
N GLN A 14 -10.73 15.30 -7.35
CA GLN A 14 -9.41 15.28 -6.72
C GLN A 14 -8.30 15.46 -7.76
N GLN A 15 -7.30 16.26 -7.42
CA GLN A 15 -6.19 16.61 -8.29
C GLN A 15 -4.86 16.37 -7.59
N SER A 16 -3.90 15.80 -8.31
CA SER A 16 -2.50 15.72 -7.90
C SER A 16 -1.63 16.46 -8.91
N ARG A 17 -0.64 17.21 -8.41
CA ARG A 17 0.31 17.97 -9.23
C ARG A 17 1.71 17.83 -8.65
N LEU A 18 2.66 17.44 -9.50
CA LEU A 18 4.08 17.50 -9.16
C LEU A 18 4.51 18.97 -9.13
N LEU A 19 4.97 19.46 -7.98
CA LEU A 19 5.46 20.84 -7.86
C LEU A 19 6.96 20.93 -8.11
N ALA A 20 7.73 19.97 -7.61
CA ALA A 20 9.17 19.98 -7.73
C ALA A 20 9.80 18.58 -7.67
N LEU A 21 11.01 18.47 -8.23
CA LEU A 21 11.87 17.28 -8.26
C LEU A 21 13.31 17.73 -7.99
N ARG A 22 13.54 18.30 -6.81
CA ARG A 22 14.79 18.99 -6.49
C ARG A 22 15.93 17.98 -6.32
N ARG A 23 17.08 18.28 -6.91
CA ARG A 23 18.32 17.54 -6.64
C ARG A 23 18.89 18.00 -5.30
N GLN A 24 19.13 17.06 -4.38
CA GLN A 24 19.89 17.33 -3.17
C GLN A 24 21.37 17.09 -3.46
N SER A 25 22.19 18.10 -3.18
CA SER A 25 23.65 18.05 -3.31
C SER A 25 24.36 17.85 -1.97
N SER A 26 23.68 18.09 -0.86
CA SER A 26 24.20 17.90 0.50
C SER A 26 23.75 16.56 1.10
N ALA A 27 24.25 16.23 2.30
CA ALA A 27 23.83 15.05 3.04
C ALA A 27 22.30 15.05 3.24
N HIS A 28 21.68 13.88 3.10
CA HIS A 28 20.23 13.68 3.26
C HIS A 28 19.78 13.72 4.73
N SER A 29 20.22 14.73 5.50
CA SER A 29 19.71 14.97 6.85
C SER A 29 18.29 15.57 6.79
N GLY A 30 17.53 15.41 7.86
CA GLY A 30 16.16 15.94 7.93
C GLY A 30 16.11 17.46 7.74
N GLU A 31 17.09 18.19 8.27
CA GLU A 31 17.20 19.65 8.19
C GLU A 31 17.43 20.14 6.75
N ASN A 32 18.28 19.43 6.00
CA ASN A 32 18.57 19.77 4.61
C ASN A 32 17.35 19.52 3.73
N LEU A 33 16.67 18.39 3.96
CA LEU A 33 15.40 18.10 3.31
C LEU A 33 14.36 19.19 3.64
N ALA A 34 14.23 19.56 4.92
CA ALA A 34 13.28 20.58 5.36
C ALA A 34 13.52 21.93 4.68
N SER A 35 14.78 22.36 4.60
CA SER A 35 15.15 23.63 3.94
C SER A 35 14.67 23.66 2.48
N SER A 36 14.89 22.58 1.74
CA SER A 36 14.41 22.49 0.36
C SER A 36 12.90 22.38 0.23
N LEU A 37 12.21 21.73 1.18
CA LEU A 37 10.74 21.72 1.17
C LEU A 37 10.16 23.12 1.42
N ILE A 38 10.76 23.88 2.34
CA ILE A 38 10.40 25.26 2.65
C ILE A 38 10.60 26.16 1.42
N ASP A 39 11.73 26.04 0.73
CA ASP A 39 11.98 26.81 -0.50
C ASP A 39 10.90 26.56 -1.56
N ILE A 40 10.47 25.30 -1.74
CA ILE A 40 9.40 24.95 -2.67
C ILE A 40 8.06 25.53 -2.20
N VAL A 41 7.76 25.49 -0.89
CA VAL A 41 6.52 26.06 -0.34
C VAL A 41 6.46 27.58 -0.60
N HIS A 42 7.58 28.28 -0.43
CA HIS A 42 7.70 29.71 -0.75
C HIS A 42 7.60 30.01 -2.24
N GLU A 43 8.27 29.21 -3.09
CA GLU A 43 8.25 29.38 -4.55
C GLU A 43 6.84 29.26 -5.14
N TRP A 44 6.00 28.40 -4.55
CA TRP A 44 4.64 28.17 -5.00
C TRP A 44 3.59 29.00 -4.24
N GLU A 45 4.00 29.85 -3.30
CA GLU A 45 3.13 30.72 -2.49
C GLU A 45 2.00 29.93 -1.78
N ILE A 46 2.36 28.75 -1.24
CA ILE A 46 1.42 27.84 -0.55
C ILE A 46 1.64 27.81 0.97
N GLU A 47 2.31 28.83 1.52
CA GLU A 47 2.43 29.03 2.96
C GLU A 47 1.04 29.05 3.62
N GLY A 48 0.91 28.37 4.76
CA GLY A 48 -0.37 28.24 5.46
C GLY A 48 -1.39 27.29 4.81
N ARG A 49 -1.13 26.78 3.59
CA ARG A 49 -2.01 25.81 2.90
C ARG A 49 -1.49 24.37 2.96
N VAL A 50 -0.32 24.15 3.57
CA VAL A 50 0.25 22.81 3.75
C VAL A 50 -0.49 22.10 4.89
N GLY A 51 -1.34 21.13 4.54
CA GLY A 51 -2.12 20.34 5.49
C GLY A 51 -1.31 19.24 6.18
N CYS A 52 -1.08 18.14 5.47
CA CYS A 52 -0.31 16.98 5.94
C CYS A 52 0.77 16.57 4.93
N ALA A 53 1.77 15.80 5.37
CA ALA A 53 2.78 15.25 4.48
C ALA A 53 2.92 13.73 4.65
N ILE A 54 2.99 13.04 3.52
CA ILE A 54 3.13 11.58 3.46
C ILE A 54 4.54 11.22 2.99
N SER A 55 5.19 10.33 3.72
CA SER A 55 6.49 9.79 3.33
C SER A 55 6.72 8.40 3.93
N ASP A 56 7.76 7.70 3.47
CA ASP A 56 8.20 6.41 4.03
C ASP A 56 8.59 6.52 5.52
N ASN A 57 8.85 5.39 6.18
CA ASN A 57 9.02 5.36 7.63
C ASN A 57 10.44 5.70 8.11
N MET A 58 11.27 6.30 7.25
CA MET A 58 12.60 6.74 7.64
C MET A 58 12.50 7.85 8.71
N THR A 59 13.29 7.72 9.78
CA THR A 59 13.32 8.68 10.90
C THR A 59 13.73 10.10 10.47
N ALA A 60 14.57 10.23 9.44
CA ALA A 60 14.95 11.53 8.89
C ALA A 60 13.75 12.35 8.39
N ASN A 61 12.65 11.69 7.98
CA ASN A 61 11.43 12.39 7.58
C ASN A 61 10.72 13.03 8.78
N ASP A 62 10.81 12.42 9.96
CA ASP A 62 10.18 12.95 11.17
C ASP A 62 10.92 14.23 11.60
N THR A 63 12.26 14.20 11.58
CA THR A 63 13.10 15.38 11.75
C THR A 63 12.81 16.44 10.67
N CYS A 64 12.69 16.03 9.41
CA CYS A 64 12.41 16.92 8.29
C CYS A 64 11.09 17.68 8.49
N LEU A 65 9.98 16.98 8.76
CA LEU A 65 8.70 17.62 8.96
C LEU A 65 8.66 18.49 10.21
N TYR A 66 9.37 18.10 11.27
CA TYR A 66 9.51 18.92 12.46
C TYR A 66 10.11 20.29 12.14
N TYR A 67 11.28 20.32 11.47
CA TYR A 67 11.92 21.57 11.07
C TYR A 67 11.10 22.36 10.04
N MET A 68 10.45 21.67 9.11
CA MET A 68 9.62 22.31 8.08
C MET A 68 8.43 23.04 8.72
N TYR A 69 7.60 22.32 9.48
CA TYR A 69 6.40 22.90 10.07
C TYR A 69 6.72 23.97 11.12
N GLN A 70 7.74 23.78 11.97
CA GLN A 70 8.12 24.82 12.93
C GLN A 70 8.58 26.13 12.29
N ARG A 71 9.18 26.06 11.10
CA ARG A 71 9.63 27.24 10.38
C ARG A 71 8.51 27.92 9.60
N LEU A 72 7.56 27.14 9.08
CA LEU A 72 6.37 27.66 8.40
C LEU A 72 5.36 28.25 9.40
N ASP A 73 5.17 27.61 10.55
CA ASP A 73 4.27 28.03 11.61
C ASP A 73 4.89 27.73 12.99
N PRO A 74 5.53 28.73 13.62
CA PRO A 74 6.14 28.59 14.94
C PRO A 74 5.15 28.27 16.07
N SER A 75 3.83 28.41 15.85
CA SER A 75 2.80 28.10 16.85
C SER A 75 2.47 26.61 16.92
N MET A 76 2.94 25.81 15.95
CA MET A 76 2.73 24.37 15.91
C MET A 76 3.50 23.65 17.02
N ARG A 77 2.75 22.89 17.83
CA ARG A 77 3.31 22.01 18.85
C ARG A 77 3.84 20.72 18.20
N PRO A 78 4.78 20.01 18.83
CA PRO A 78 5.25 18.72 18.34
C PRO A 78 4.12 17.70 18.08
N VAL A 79 3.06 17.72 18.90
CA VAL A 79 1.87 16.87 18.70
C VAL A 79 1.10 17.22 17.43
N ASP A 80 1.04 18.50 17.06
CA ASP A 80 0.34 18.95 15.85
C ASP A 80 1.10 18.52 14.59
N ILE A 81 2.43 18.59 14.64
CA ILE A 81 3.33 18.13 13.59
C ILE A 81 3.21 16.62 13.42
N LYS A 82 3.20 15.88 14.53
CA LYS A 82 3.01 14.43 14.55
C LYS A 82 1.65 14.04 13.95
N ALA A 83 0.57 14.77 14.27
CA ALA A 83 -0.75 14.54 13.69
C ALA A 83 -0.79 14.76 12.15
N ARG A 84 0.08 15.61 11.61
CA ARG A 84 0.19 15.92 10.17
C ARG A 84 1.21 15.05 9.42
N ARG A 85 1.88 14.13 10.12
CA ARG A 85 2.82 13.15 9.57
C ARG A 85 2.08 11.87 9.21
N MET A 86 1.81 11.68 7.92
CA MET A 86 1.15 10.47 7.43
C MET A 86 2.18 9.42 7.03
N ARG A 87 2.03 8.18 7.51
CA ARG A 87 2.90 7.05 7.14
C ARG A 87 2.46 6.47 5.79
N CYS A 88 3.41 6.15 4.91
CA CYS A 88 3.09 5.58 3.60
C CYS A 88 2.65 4.11 3.73
N TYR A 89 1.40 3.81 3.38
CA TYR A 89 0.85 2.46 3.52
C TYR A 89 1.59 1.41 2.68
N GLY A 90 1.97 1.74 1.45
CA GLY A 90 2.71 0.83 0.58
C GLY A 90 4.11 0.49 1.10
N HIS A 91 4.74 1.42 1.82
CA HIS A 91 6.01 1.14 2.48
C HIS A 91 5.80 0.17 3.65
N THR A 92 4.73 0.34 4.42
CA THR A 92 4.31 -0.62 5.47
C THR A 92 4.08 -2.01 4.87
N LEU A 93 3.27 -2.14 3.82
CA LEU A 93 2.99 -3.41 3.14
C LEU A 93 4.28 -4.08 2.62
N ASN A 94 5.21 -3.29 2.07
CA ASN A 94 6.52 -3.79 1.66
C ASN A 94 7.34 -4.33 2.82
N LEU A 95 7.32 -3.68 3.98
CA LEU A 95 8.06 -4.14 5.15
C LEU A 95 7.45 -5.41 5.76
N VAL A 96 6.12 -5.50 5.81
CA VAL A 96 5.42 -6.72 6.25
C VAL A 96 5.74 -7.89 5.31
N ALA A 97 5.61 -7.70 3.99
CA ALA A 97 5.95 -8.73 3.02
C ALA A 97 7.42 -9.15 3.04
N ARG A 98 8.36 -8.20 3.22
CA ARG A 98 9.79 -8.51 3.36
C ARG A 98 10.08 -9.27 4.65
N ALA A 99 9.45 -8.90 5.76
CA ALA A 99 9.58 -9.62 7.02
C ALA A 99 9.08 -11.07 6.89
N PHE A 100 7.93 -11.28 6.23
CA PHE A 100 7.43 -12.62 5.93
C PHE A 100 8.37 -13.41 5.00
N LEU A 101 8.85 -12.81 3.92
CA LEU A 101 9.68 -13.49 2.91
C LEU A 101 11.09 -13.84 3.43
N PHE A 102 11.71 -12.91 4.15
CA PHE A 102 13.14 -12.94 4.43
C PHE A 102 13.49 -12.94 5.92
N GLY A 103 12.56 -12.63 6.83
CA GLY A 103 12.81 -12.55 8.27
C GLY A 103 13.46 -11.23 8.72
N LYS A 104 14.02 -11.23 9.95
CA LYS A 104 14.64 -10.05 10.59
C LYS A 104 15.84 -9.48 9.85
N ASP A 105 16.54 -10.30 9.07
CA ASP A 105 17.80 -10.00 8.39
C ASP A 105 17.64 -9.71 6.89
N ALA A 106 16.42 -9.34 6.45
CA ALA A 106 16.11 -9.09 5.05
C ALA A 106 17.09 -8.13 4.34
N GLU A 107 17.46 -7.03 4.99
CA GLU A 107 18.40 -6.04 4.42
C GLU A 107 19.82 -6.59 4.30
N SER A 108 20.30 -7.28 5.34
CA SER A 108 21.61 -7.94 5.31
C SER A 108 21.66 -9.02 4.22
N PHE A 109 20.57 -9.78 4.08
CA PHE A 109 20.43 -10.82 3.07
C PHE A 109 20.51 -10.24 1.65
N GLU A 110 19.76 -9.18 1.35
CA GLU A 110 19.79 -8.53 0.03
C GLU A 110 21.17 -7.94 -0.27
N LEU A 111 21.79 -7.26 0.71
CA LEU A 111 23.13 -6.68 0.57
C LEU A 111 24.20 -7.76 0.25
N GLU A 112 24.13 -8.92 0.90
CA GLU A 112 25.05 -10.02 0.63
C GLU A 112 24.87 -10.58 -0.79
N SER A 113 23.63 -10.70 -1.28
CA SER A 113 23.35 -11.11 -2.66
C SER A 113 23.90 -10.10 -3.67
N ASP A 114 23.72 -8.79 -3.42
CA ASP A 114 24.29 -7.71 -4.23
C ASP A 114 25.82 -7.79 -4.30
N ILE A 115 26.47 -8.00 -3.15
CA ILE A 115 27.93 -8.15 -3.06
C ILE A 115 28.40 -9.38 -3.85
N ASN A 116 27.72 -10.51 -3.68
CA ASN A 116 28.05 -11.74 -4.42
C ASN A 116 27.89 -11.54 -5.93
N GLY A 117 26.82 -10.85 -6.36
CA GLY A 117 26.58 -10.47 -7.74
C GLY A 117 27.66 -9.57 -8.31
N MET A 118 28.02 -8.49 -7.61
CA MET A 118 29.08 -7.55 -8.02
C MET A 118 30.44 -8.21 -8.14
N ARG A 119 30.73 -9.20 -7.29
CA ARG A 119 32.00 -9.94 -7.29
C ARG A 119 32.01 -11.14 -8.25
N GLY A 120 30.90 -11.43 -8.93
CA GLY A 120 30.77 -12.57 -9.84
C GLY A 120 30.79 -13.94 -9.14
N LEU A 121 30.45 -13.99 -7.85
CA LEU A 121 30.48 -15.19 -7.03
C LEU A 121 29.20 -15.99 -7.20
N VAL A 122 29.02 -16.58 -8.39
CA VAL A 122 27.76 -17.21 -8.81
C VAL A 122 27.29 -18.30 -7.83
N GLU A 123 28.15 -19.25 -7.46
CA GLU A 123 27.74 -20.35 -6.57
C GLU A 123 27.44 -19.88 -5.15
N GLN A 124 28.15 -18.85 -4.66
CA GLN A 124 27.86 -18.27 -3.34
C GLN A 124 26.51 -17.56 -3.35
N ASP A 125 26.17 -16.83 -4.42
CA ASP A 125 24.84 -16.24 -4.59
C ASP A 125 23.74 -17.32 -4.67
N LEU A 126 23.96 -18.40 -5.43
CA LEU A 126 22.99 -19.50 -5.51
C LEU A 126 22.77 -20.16 -4.14
N GLY A 127 23.86 -20.47 -3.42
CA GLY A 127 23.83 -21.04 -2.07
C GLY A 127 23.13 -20.12 -1.06
N HIS A 128 23.43 -18.82 -1.12
CA HIS A 128 22.77 -17.80 -0.31
C HIS A 128 21.26 -17.80 -0.52
N TRP A 129 20.79 -17.82 -1.76
CA TRP A 129 19.36 -17.89 -2.06
C TRP A 129 18.72 -19.21 -1.59
N ARG A 130 19.40 -20.35 -1.71
CA ARG A 130 18.89 -21.65 -1.22
C ARG A 130 18.55 -21.62 0.28
N THR A 131 19.18 -20.77 1.09
CA THR A 131 18.84 -20.60 2.51
C THR A 131 17.40 -20.13 2.74
N LYS A 132 16.78 -19.44 1.77
CA LYS A 132 15.37 -19.02 1.83
C LYS A 132 14.40 -20.12 1.35
N GLY A 133 14.88 -21.34 1.16
CA GLY A 133 14.08 -22.53 0.88
C GLY A 133 13.49 -22.53 -0.53
N PRO A 134 12.21 -22.96 -0.70
CA PRO A 134 11.57 -23.08 -2.01
C PRO A 134 11.60 -21.80 -2.85
N ILE A 135 11.48 -20.64 -2.21
CA ILE A 135 11.48 -19.33 -2.88
C ILE A 135 12.84 -19.07 -3.54
N GLY A 136 13.93 -19.39 -2.84
CA GLY A 136 15.29 -19.19 -3.34
C GLY A 136 15.67 -20.16 -4.44
N LYS A 137 15.28 -21.44 -4.31
CA LYS A 137 15.41 -22.44 -5.37
C LYS A 137 14.67 -22.00 -6.63
N LEU A 138 13.43 -21.51 -6.50
CA LEU A 138 12.65 -20.99 -7.62
C LEU A 138 13.35 -19.79 -8.27
N ARG A 139 13.84 -18.83 -7.47
CA ARG A 139 14.62 -17.68 -7.95
C ARG A 139 15.83 -18.12 -8.78
N ASN A 140 16.55 -19.13 -8.32
CA ASN A 140 17.71 -19.69 -9.03
C ASN A 140 17.32 -20.33 -10.36
N ILE A 141 16.22 -21.11 -10.40
CA ILE A 141 15.67 -21.68 -11.66
C ILE A 141 15.29 -20.56 -12.64
N VAL A 142 14.56 -19.54 -12.19
CA VAL A 142 14.13 -18.44 -13.05
C VAL A 142 15.34 -17.64 -13.56
N LYS A 143 16.32 -17.36 -12.69
CA LYS A 143 17.59 -16.73 -13.07
C LYS A 143 18.32 -17.54 -14.13
N PHE A 144 18.34 -18.87 -14.01
CA PHE A 144 18.94 -19.76 -15.00
C PHE A 144 18.23 -19.69 -16.35
N ILE A 145 16.90 -19.77 -16.39
CA ILE A 145 16.11 -19.69 -17.65
C ILE A 145 16.35 -18.35 -18.36
N ARG A 146 16.46 -17.26 -17.59
CA ARG A 146 16.57 -15.90 -18.13
C ARG A 146 18.01 -15.42 -18.36
N SER A 147 19.01 -16.19 -17.96
CA SER A 147 20.41 -15.76 -18.08
C SER A 147 20.94 -15.72 -19.51
N SER A 148 20.28 -16.39 -20.47
CA SER A 148 20.63 -16.29 -21.89
C SER A 148 19.41 -16.39 -22.81
N PRO A 149 19.45 -15.74 -23.99
CA PRO A 149 18.38 -15.86 -24.98
C PRO A 149 18.13 -17.31 -25.41
N GLN A 150 19.18 -18.13 -25.51
CA GLN A 150 19.06 -19.54 -25.89
C GLN A 150 18.23 -20.34 -24.89
N ARG A 151 18.46 -20.13 -23.58
CA ARG A 151 17.70 -20.80 -22.52
C ARG A 151 16.24 -20.34 -22.49
N SER A 152 16.01 -19.04 -22.69
CA SER A 152 14.67 -18.49 -22.77
C SER A 152 13.89 -19.04 -23.97
N GLU A 153 14.55 -19.21 -25.12
CA GLU A 153 13.93 -19.80 -26.32
C GLU A 153 13.67 -21.31 -26.15
N GLN A 154 14.62 -22.03 -25.55
CA GLN A 154 14.44 -23.45 -25.22
C GLN A 154 13.25 -23.65 -24.27
N PHE A 155 13.11 -22.81 -23.25
CA PHE A 155 11.96 -22.83 -22.35
C PHE A 155 10.64 -22.58 -23.09
N LYS A 156 10.59 -21.59 -23.99
CA LYS A 156 9.41 -21.32 -24.84
C LYS A 156 9.06 -22.51 -25.72
N ARG A 157 10.06 -23.16 -26.32
CA ARG A 157 9.87 -24.35 -27.14
C ARG A 157 9.25 -25.49 -26.33
N VAL A 158 9.82 -25.81 -25.16
CA VAL A 158 9.29 -26.85 -24.27
C VAL A 158 7.86 -26.52 -23.81
N ALA A 159 7.58 -25.25 -23.50
CA ALA A 159 6.24 -24.82 -23.11
C ALA A 159 5.21 -24.98 -24.24
N ARG A 160 5.59 -24.69 -25.50
CA ARG A 160 4.73 -24.92 -26.68
C ARG A 160 4.50 -26.39 -26.97
N GLU A 161 5.51 -27.23 -26.77
CA GLU A 161 5.39 -28.69 -26.96
C GLU A 161 4.43 -29.32 -25.94
N GLN A 162 4.23 -28.70 -24.77
CA GLN A 162 3.26 -29.11 -23.75
C GLN A 162 1.84 -28.59 -24.02
N ASP A 163 1.71 -27.56 -24.86
CA ASP A 163 0.44 -26.91 -25.19
C ASP A 163 -0.27 -27.72 -26.28
N HIS A 164 -0.90 -28.83 -25.88
CA HIS A 164 -1.73 -29.60 -26.79
C HIS A 164 -2.96 -28.78 -27.20
N GLU A 165 -3.24 -28.71 -28.51
CA GLU A 165 -4.42 -28.11 -29.17
C GLU A 165 -5.74 -28.83 -28.81
N GLU A 166 -6.01 -29.08 -27.53
CA GLU A 166 -7.36 -29.39 -27.09
C GLU A 166 -8.10 -28.06 -26.92
N TYR A 167 -9.15 -27.84 -27.72
CA TYR A 167 -9.99 -26.63 -27.72
C TYR A 167 -10.56 -26.36 -26.31
N ARG A 168 -9.79 -25.66 -25.47
CA ARG A 168 -10.24 -25.19 -24.15
C ARG A 168 -10.92 -23.84 -24.35
N LEU A 169 -12.24 -23.85 -24.43
CA LEU A 169 -13.07 -22.65 -24.62
C LEU A 169 -12.82 -21.52 -23.59
N CYS A 170 -12.15 -21.80 -22.46
CA CYS A 170 -12.07 -20.87 -21.32
C CYS A 170 -10.70 -20.83 -20.60
N VAL A 171 -9.64 -21.47 -21.10
CA VAL A 171 -8.32 -21.47 -20.43
C VAL A 171 -7.28 -20.88 -21.38
N GLU A 172 -6.73 -19.72 -21.00
CA GLU A 172 -5.63 -19.09 -21.75
C GLU A 172 -4.40 -20.02 -21.77
N SER A 173 -3.85 -20.25 -22.95
CA SER A 173 -2.58 -20.97 -23.11
C SER A 173 -1.47 -20.28 -22.32
N THR A 174 -0.71 -21.04 -21.54
CA THR A 174 0.46 -20.54 -20.83
C THR A 174 1.71 -20.53 -21.71
N ALA A 175 1.66 -21.06 -22.93
CA ALA A 175 2.82 -21.28 -23.79
C ALA A 175 3.56 -19.99 -24.15
N GLU A 176 2.83 -18.88 -24.32
CA GLU A 176 3.41 -17.58 -24.64
C GLU A 176 3.93 -16.82 -23.41
N LEU A 177 3.57 -17.26 -22.21
CA LEU A 177 3.96 -16.61 -20.97
C LEU A 177 5.42 -16.90 -20.62
N GLU A 178 6.24 -15.86 -20.46
CA GLU A 178 7.59 -15.99 -19.89
C GLU A 178 7.56 -16.14 -18.36
N VAL A 179 8.63 -16.71 -17.79
CA VAL A 179 8.90 -16.63 -16.35
C VAL A 179 9.29 -15.20 -15.95
N VAL A 180 8.87 -14.79 -14.75
CA VAL A 180 9.08 -13.44 -14.21
C VAL A 180 10.24 -13.48 -13.23
N MET A 181 11.31 -12.72 -13.49
CA MET A 181 12.41 -12.55 -12.53
C MET A 181 12.01 -11.57 -11.43
N ASN A 182 12.34 -11.89 -10.18
CA ASN A 182 12.17 -10.93 -9.11
C ASN A 182 13.22 -9.81 -9.22
N ASN A 183 12.82 -8.60 -8.81
CA ASN A 183 13.68 -7.47 -8.53
C ASN A 183 13.92 -7.44 -7.01
N GLU A 184 15.18 -7.54 -6.62
CA GLU A 184 15.63 -7.65 -5.23
C GLU A 184 15.13 -6.48 -4.35
N THR A 185 14.88 -5.31 -4.95
CA THR A 185 14.43 -4.11 -4.21
C THR A 185 12.92 -4.04 -3.93
N ARG A 186 12.08 -4.94 -4.48
CA ARG A 186 10.60 -4.85 -4.35
C ARG A 186 9.94 -6.22 -4.25
N TRP A 187 9.32 -6.49 -3.11
CA TRP A 187 8.65 -7.76 -2.80
C TRP A 187 7.58 -8.19 -3.82
N ASN A 188 6.85 -7.24 -4.43
CA ASN A 188 5.82 -7.50 -5.46
C ASN A 188 6.33 -8.38 -6.60
N SER A 189 7.60 -8.21 -6.97
CA SER A 189 8.21 -8.99 -8.05
C SER A 189 8.49 -10.44 -7.66
N THR A 190 8.79 -10.70 -6.38
CA THR A 190 8.88 -12.06 -5.82
C THR A 190 7.51 -12.73 -5.81
N TYR A 191 6.45 -12.02 -5.43
CA TYR A 191 5.08 -12.52 -5.53
C TYR A 191 4.72 -12.89 -6.98
N MET A 192 4.92 -11.98 -7.94
CA MET A 192 4.64 -12.25 -9.35
C MET A 192 5.49 -13.38 -9.93
N MET A 193 6.73 -13.57 -9.46
CA MET A 193 7.58 -14.71 -9.82
C MET A 193 6.95 -16.03 -9.35
N ILE A 194 6.51 -16.10 -8.10
CA ILE A 194 5.87 -17.29 -7.53
C ILE A 194 4.54 -17.57 -8.24
N GLU A 195 3.67 -16.57 -8.38
CA GLU A 195 2.38 -16.69 -9.05
C GLU A 195 2.55 -17.20 -10.49
N ARG A 196 3.51 -16.63 -11.25
CA ARG A 196 3.81 -17.08 -12.61
C ARG A 196 4.37 -18.50 -12.64
N ALA A 197 5.24 -18.84 -11.70
CA ALA A 197 5.83 -20.18 -11.63
C ALA A 197 4.79 -21.25 -11.33
N LEU A 198 3.80 -20.96 -10.47
CA LEU A 198 2.68 -21.85 -10.17
C LEU A 198 1.82 -22.08 -11.43
N ARG A 199 1.52 -21.03 -12.20
CA ARG A 199 0.81 -21.18 -13.49
C ARG A 199 1.61 -21.98 -14.53
N LYS A 200 2.95 -21.90 -14.48
CA LYS A 200 3.87 -22.60 -15.41
C LYS A 200 4.53 -23.83 -14.79
N GLN A 201 3.94 -24.42 -13.76
CA GLN A 201 4.57 -25.50 -13.00
C GLN A 201 4.91 -26.70 -13.89
N THR A 202 4.00 -27.07 -14.82
CA THR A 202 4.21 -28.13 -15.81
C THR A 202 5.38 -27.80 -16.73
N ASP A 203 5.41 -26.57 -17.27
CA ASP A 203 6.41 -26.12 -18.22
C ASP A 203 7.80 -26.06 -17.58
N ILE A 204 7.88 -25.59 -16.34
CA ILE A 204 9.13 -25.55 -15.56
C ILE A 204 9.65 -26.95 -15.28
N ARG A 205 8.77 -27.90 -14.91
CA ARG A 205 9.16 -29.31 -14.68
C ARG A 205 9.64 -29.97 -15.97
N ALA A 206 8.94 -29.75 -17.08
CA ALA A 206 9.34 -30.26 -18.40
C ALA A 206 10.69 -29.68 -18.84
N PHE A 207 10.93 -28.39 -18.61
CA PHE A 207 12.21 -27.75 -18.92
C PHE A 207 13.36 -28.30 -18.06
N ILE A 208 13.14 -28.51 -16.76
CA ILE A 208 14.12 -29.14 -15.88
C ILE A 208 14.45 -30.54 -16.40
N PHE A 209 13.44 -31.33 -16.77
CA PHE A 209 13.64 -32.67 -17.32
C PHE A 209 14.47 -32.63 -18.62
N ALA A 210 14.09 -31.78 -19.57
CA ALA A 210 14.79 -31.64 -20.86
C ALA A 210 16.24 -31.16 -20.72
N THR A 211 16.55 -30.38 -19.69
CA THR A 211 17.92 -29.87 -19.46
C THR A 211 18.79 -30.84 -18.66
N GLN A 212 18.23 -31.87 -18.01
CA GLN A 212 19.03 -32.86 -17.27
C GLN A 212 19.86 -33.79 -18.17
N GLU A 213 19.47 -33.93 -19.44
CA GLU A 213 20.15 -34.78 -20.42
C GLU A 213 21.38 -34.10 -21.08
N GLU A 214 21.61 -32.79 -20.86
CA GLU A 214 22.72 -32.03 -21.45
C GLU A 214 24.09 -32.49 -20.92
N GLU A 215 25.09 -32.83 -21.73
CA GLU A 215 26.41 -33.29 -21.23
C GLU A 215 27.17 -32.24 -20.41
N ASP A 216 27.00 -30.96 -20.72
CA ASP A 216 27.66 -29.84 -20.05
C ASP A 216 26.91 -29.46 -18.76
N GLY A 217 27.54 -29.70 -17.61
CA GLY A 217 27.00 -29.35 -16.29
C GLY A 217 26.64 -27.86 -16.13
N ALA A 218 27.31 -26.95 -16.86
CA ALA A 218 26.98 -25.53 -16.84
C ALA A 218 25.65 -25.19 -17.54
N ARG A 219 25.13 -26.13 -18.35
CA ARG A 219 23.82 -26.05 -19.03
C ARG A 219 22.71 -26.79 -18.30
N ARG A 220 22.99 -27.35 -17.13
CA ARG A 220 21.99 -27.96 -16.25
C ARG A 220 21.61 -27.00 -15.13
N ILE A 221 20.37 -27.15 -14.66
CA ILE A 221 19.98 -26.59 -13.37
C ILE A 221 20.65 -27.44 -12.27
N PRO A 222 21.32 -26.83 -11.27
CA PRO A 222 21.91 -27.57 -10.17
C PRO A 222 20.90 -28.46 -9.45
N ALA A 223 21.31 -29.67 -9.04
CA ALA A 223 20.42 -30.63 -8.40
C ALA A 223 19.76 -30.07 -7.12
N ASP A 224 20.49 -29.24 -6.38
CA ASP A 224 20.02 -28.60 -5.14
C ASP A 224 18.92 -27.55 -5.38
N ASP A 225 18.78 -27.04 -6.60
CA ASP A 225 17.76 -26.06 -6.98
C ASP A 225 16.47 -26.72 -7.50
N ILE A 226 16.46 -28.04 -7.71
CA ILE A 226 15.27 -28.75 -8.18
C ILE A 226 14.18 -28.72 -7.11
N LEU A 227 13.01 -28.17 -7.48
CA LEU A 227 11.84 -28.06 -6.62
C LEU A 227 11.11 -29.41 -6.51
N SER A 228 11.07 -29.95 -5.30
CA SER A 228 10.26 -31.12 -4.95
C SER A 228 8.76 -30.81 -4.95
N SER A 229 7.90 -31.84 -4.95
CA SER A 229 6.44 -31.65 -4.80
C SER A 229 6.07 -30.89 -3.52
N GLU A 230 6.87 -31.06 -2.47
CA GLU A 230 6.73 -30.30 -1.22
C GLU A 230 7.07 -28.82 -1.43
N ASP A 231 8.18 -28.53 -2.10
CA ASP A 231 8.60 -27.16 -2.39
C ASP A 231 7.52 -26.41 -3.19
N TRP A 232 6.89 -27.08 -4.18
CA TRP A 232 5.77 -26.52 -4.94
C TRP A 232 4.53 -26.24 -4.09
N ARG A 233 4.24 -27.12 -3.12
CA ARG A 233 3.13 -26.90 -2.18
C ARG A 233 3.39 -25.68 -1.30
N VAL A 234 4.60 -25.56 -0.75
CA VAL A 234 5.00 -24.40 0.06
C VAL A 234 4.96 -23.10 -0.77
N LEU A 235 5.37 -23.13 -2.04
CA LEU A 235 5.23 -21.97 -2.93
C LEU A 235 3.77 -21.56 -3.13
N GLY A 236 2.85 -22.54 -3.23
CA GLY A 236 1.41 -22.29 -3.27
C GLY A 236 0.88 -21.60 -2.02
N GLU A 237 1.29 -22.06 -0.84
CA GLU A 237 0.89 -21.45 0.44
C GLU A 237 1.44 -20.04 0.58
N VAL A 238 2.74 -19.84 0.30
CA VAL A 238 3.36 -18.50 0.29
C VAL A 238 2.63 -17.55 -0.66
N ASN A 239 2.18 -18.04 -1.83
CA ASN A 239 1.42 -17.25 -2.79
C ASN A 239 0.08 -16.79 -2.19
N GLU A 240 -0.70 -17.69 -1.58
CA GLU A 240 -1.98 -17.32 -0.98
C GLU A 240 -1.82 -16.43 0.25
N ILE A 241 -0.76 -16.61 1.05
CA ILE A 241 -0.46 -15.74 2.18
C ILE A 241 -0.14 -14.30 1.72
N LEU A 242 0.66 -14.16 0.66
CA LEU A 242 1.10 -12.84 0.15
C LEU A 242 0.06 -12.13 -0.72
N LYS A 243 -0.92 -12.86 -1.25
CA LYS A 243 -1.92 -12.35 -2.21
C LYS A 243 -2.75 -11.19 -1.66
N PRO A 244 -3.29 -11.23 -0.43
CA PRO A 244 -3.94 -10.05 0.18
C PRO A 244 -3.06 -8.80 0.19
N ILE A 245 -1.79 -8.94 0.60
CA ILE A 245 -0.83 -7.82 0.61
C ILE A 245 -0.66 -7.24 -0.81
N TYR A 246 -0.64 -8.12 -1.83
CA TYR A 246 -0.43 -7.71 -3.22
C TYR A 246 -1.65 -6.97 -3.73
N LEU A 247 -2.84 -7.52 -3.50
CA LEU A 247 -4.10 -6.89 -3.86
C LEU A 247 -4.25 -5.53 -3.21
N LEU A 248 -3.95 -5.40 -1.91
CA LEU A 248 -3.98 -4.12 -1.18
C LEU A 248 -2.96 -3.13 -1.74
N THR A 249 -1.74 -3.57 -2.04
CA THR A 249 -0.70 -2.73 -2.66
C THR A 249 -1.18 -2.22 -4.02
N MET A 250 -1.71 -3.11 -4.86
CA MET A 250 -2.20 -2.76 -6.20
C MET A 250 -3.43 -1.84 -6.14
N ARG A 251 -4.28 -2.04 -5.15
CA ARG A 251 -5.48 -1.24 -4.88
C ARG A 251 -5.13 0.16 -4.39
N THR A 252 -4.10 0.31 -3.56
CA THR A 252 -3.77 1.59 -2.90
C THR A 252 -2.65 2.40 -3.57
N GLN A 253 -1.91 1.81 -4.52
CA GLN A 253 -0.82 2.50 -5.24
C GLN A 253 -1.27 3.51 -6.31
N GLY A 254 -2.56 3.66 -6.57
CA GLY A 254 -3.11 4.55 -7.60
C GLY A 254 -4.22 5.44 -7.05
N TRP A 255 -4.56 6.49 -7.80
CA TRP A 255 -5.75 7.29 -7.55
C TRP A 255 -6.85 6.66 -8.38
N GLY A 256 -7.75 5.90 -7.74
CA GLY A 256 -8.88 5.34 -8.45
C GLY A 256 -9.78 6.42 -9.03
N LYS A 257 -10.59 6.05 -10.03
CA LYS A 257 -11.67 6.91 -10.51
C LYS A 257 -12.86 6.75 -9.57
N GLY A 258 -13.35 7.84 -8.98
CA GLY A 258 -14.43 7.83 -7.98
C GLY A 258 -13.94 7.57 -6.55
N ASP A 259 -14.81 7.04 -5.69
CA ASP A 259 -14.53 6.80 -4.26
C ASP A 259 -13.84 5.45 -3.98
N SER A 260 -13.49 4.71 -5.03
CA SER A 260 -12.84 3.40 -4.88
C SER A 260 -11.34 3.51 -5.22
N HIS A 261 -10.49 2.81 -4.44
CA HIS A 261 -9.05 2.62 -4.67
C HIS A 261 -8.15 3.84 -4.39
N GLY A 262 -7.17 3.67 -3.50
CA GLY A 262 -6.15 4.67 -3.17
C GLY A 262 -6.52 5.61 -2.02
N ARG A 263 -7.64 5.36 -1.35
CA ARG A 263 -8.21 6.26 -0.34
C ARG A 263 -7.63 5.98 1.03
N LEU A 264 -7.48 7.02 1.84
CA LEU A 264 -6.93 6.89 3.20
C LEU A 264 -7.78 5.95 4.09
N TRP A 265 -9.09 5.92 3.90
CA TRP A 265 -9.99 5.05 4.67
C TRP A 265 -9.73 3.56 4.44
N GLU A 266 -9.14 3.17 3.30
CA GLU A 266 -8.81 1.78 2.99
C GLU A 266 -7.61 1.27 3.81
N VAL A 267 -6.83 2.16 4.43
CA VAL A 267 -5.60 1.79 5.13
C VAL A 267 -5.87 0.97 6.38
N LEU A 268 -6.67 1.49 7.32
CA LEU A 268 -6.96 0.77 8.57
C LEU A 268 -7.80 -0.49 8.30
N ILE A 269 -8.79 -0.41 7.40
CA ILE A 269 -9.57 -1.59 6.97
C ILE A 269 -8.65 -2.66 6.38
N GLY A 270 -7.70 -2.26 5.53
CA GLY A 270 -6.73 -3.18 4.96
C GLY A 270 -5.76 -3.76 5.98
N MET A 271 -5.43 -3.03 7.06
CA MET A 271 -4.62 -3.55 8.17
C MET A 271 -5.39 -4.62 8.95
N GLU A 272 -6.65 -4.38 9.32
CA GLU A 272 -7.51 -5.35 10.00
C GLU A 272 -7.67 -6.63 9.17
N TYR A 273 -7.94 -6.49 7.87
CA TYR A 273 -8.04 -7.63 6.96
C TYR A 273 -6.75 -8.45 6.89
N LEU A 274 -5.58 -7.82 6.95
CA LEU A 274 -4.30 -8.52 6.97
C LEU A 274 -4.04 -9.22 8.30
N LEU A 275 -4.40 -8.60 9.43
CA LEU A 275 -4.29 -9.19 10.75
C LEU A 275 -5.11 -10.48 10.82
N GLU A 276 -6.40 -10.40 10.49
CA GLU A 276 -7.31 -11.56 10.46
C GLU A 276 -6.79 -12.67 9.53
N HIS A 277 -6.36 -12.30 8.32
CA HIS A 277 -5.78 -13.26 7.38
C HIS A 277 -4.54 -13.96 7.93
N PHE A 278 -3.62 -13.24 8.58
CA PHE A 278 -2.43 -13.89 9.17
C PHE A 278 -2.78 -14.74 10.39
N GLU A 279 -3.77 -14.35 11.19
CA GLU A 279 -4.29 -15.15 12.30
C GLU A 279 -4.90 -16.46 11.81
N ASP A 280 -5.73 -16.43 10.77
CA ASP A 280 -6.32 -17.62 10.15
C ASP A 280 -5.24 -18.62 9.70
N TRP A 281 -4.18 -18.12 9.04
CA TRP A 281 -3.06 -18.96 8.64
C TRP A 281 -2.30 -19.54 9.84
N LYS A 282 -2.16 -18.80 10.93
CA LYS A 282 -1.53 -19.31 12.16
C LYS A 282 -2.33 -20.43 12.78
N VAL A 283 -3.64 -20.25 12.92
CA VAL A 283 -4.56 -21.26 13.44
C VAL A 283 -4.46 -22.54 12.61
N PHE A 284 -4.48 -22.41 11.28
CA PHE A 284 -4.30 -23.54 10.37
C PHE A 284 -2.99 -24.30 10.61
N TYR A 285 -1.86 -23.61 10.82
CA TYR A 285 -0.59 -24.28 11.11
C TYR A 285 -0.53 -24.87 12.53
N SER A 286 -1.16 -24.26 13.54
CA SER A 286 -1.20 -24.79 14.90
C SER A 286 -2.06 -26.05 15.01
N GLU A 287 -3.24 -26.07 14.39
CA GLU A 287 -4.13 -27.24 14.38
C GLU A 287 -3.47 -28.45 13.71
N VAL A 288 -2.81 -28.22 12.57
CA VAL A 288 -2.07 -29.27 11.86
C VAL A 288 -0.91 -29.82 12.70
N THR A 289 -0.22 -28.97 13.48
CA THR A 289 0.83 -29.46 14.38
C THR A 289 0.29 -30.34 15.50
N GLU A 290 -0.86 -29.98 16.08
CA GLU A 290 -1.50 -30.73 17.16
C GLU A 290 -2.05 -32.07 16.67
N GLU A 291 -2.71 -32.11 15.51
CA GLU A 291 -3.16 -33.37 14.89
C GLU A 291 -2.01 -34.34 14.61
N THR A 292 -0.90 -33.82 14.06
CA THR A 292 0.28 -34.65 13.75
C THR A 292 0.93 -35.20 15.03
N MET A 293 0.97 -34.41 16.11
CA MET A 293 1.51 -34.83 17.41
C MET A 293 0.57 -35.78 18.17
N GLY A 294 -0.74 -35.61 18.01
CA GLY A 294 -1.77 -36.51 18.54
C GLY A 294 -1.72 -37.88 17.88
N GLU A 295 -1.60 -37.95 16.54
CA GLU A 295 -1.48 -39.23 15.82
C GLU A 295 -0.19 -40.00 16.18
N THR A 296 0.90 -39.31 16.54
CA THR A 296 2.14 -40.00 16.94
C THR A 296 2.11 -40.59 18.35
N GLN A 297 1.21 -40.14 19.23
CA GLN A 297 1.06 -40.69 20.59
C GLN A 297 0.06 -41.85 20.67
N VAL A 298 -0.95 -41.91 19.80
CA VAL A 298 -1.99 -42.96 19.85
C VAL A 298 -1.52 -44.28 19.20
N ASP A 299 -0.53 -44.23 18.28
CA ASP A 299 -0.05 -45.42 17.55
C ASP A 299 1.17 -46.13 18.19
N ALA A 300 1.78 -45.56 19.24
CA ALA A 300 2.99 -46.12 19.87
C ALA A 300 2.70 -47.18 20.95
N ALA A 301 1.51 -47.13 21.58
CA ALA A 301 1.14 -48.06 22.64
C ALA A 301 0.65 -49.43 22.11
N ASP A 302 0.02 -49.47 20.94
CA ASP A 302 -0.57 -50.70 20.38
C ASP A 302 0.36 -51.50 19.45
N ARG A 303 1.52 -50.94 19.05
CA ARG A 303 2.43 -51.59 18.09
C ARG A 303 3.55 -52.45 18.71
N ILE A 304 3.57 -52.63 20.04
CA ILE A 304 4.56 -53.47 20.74
C ILE A 304 4.08 -54.94 20.92
N ALA A 305 2.81 -55.26 20.67
CA ALA A 305 2.25 -56.57 21.04
C ALA A 305 2.15 -57.64 19.94
N THR A 306 2.36 -57.34 18.65
CA THR A 306 2.18 -58.34 17.58
C THR A 306 3.24 -58.24 16.47
N ALA A 307 4.47 -58.60 16.81
CA ALA A 307 5.50 -58.92 15.83
C ALA A 307 5.76 -60.43 15.80
N SER A 308 5.15 -61.15 14.85
CA SER A 308 5.72 -62.35 14.24
C SER A 308 4.88 -62.84 13.06
N ALA A 309 5.40 -62.58 11.84
CA ALA A 309 5.45 -63.50 10.68
C ALA A 309 5.28 -62.76 9.33
N ASN A 310 6.37 -62.75 8.57
CA ASN A 310 6.48 -62.79 7.11
C ASN A 310 5.98 -61.61 6.22
N VAL A 311 6.98 -60.85 5.73
CA VAL A 311 7.32 -60.56 4.32
C VAL A 311 6.25 -59.96 3.37
N ARG A 312 6.50 -58.69 2.98
CA ARG A 312 6.48 -58.03 1.64
C ARG A 312 5.71 -56.69 1.58
N GLU A 313 6.42 -55.70 1.02
CA GLU A 313 6.00 -54.42 0.42
C GLU A 313 4.91 -53.58 1.12
N SER A 314 5.32 -52.42 1.66
CA SER A 314 4.53 -51.19 1.49
C SER A 314 5.39 -49.93 1.68
N ASN A 315 5.17 -48.99 0.78
CA ASN A 315 5.70 -47.62 0.80
C ASN A 315 5.29 -46.90 2.10
N GLY A 316 6.23 -46.64 2.99
CA GLY A 316 6.03 -45.76 4.15
C GLY A 316 6.14 -44.29 3.77
N ARG A 317 5.06 -43.52 3.94
CA ARG A 317 5.02 -42.05 3.83
C ARG A 317 5.98 -41.41 4.86
N PRO A 318 6.75 -40.36 4.52
CA PRO A 318 7.54 -39.65 5.50
C PRO A 318 6.66 -38.79 6.42
N THR A 319 7.02 -38.80 7.70
CA THR A 319 6.44 -38.07 8.84
C THR A 319 6.30 -36.57 8.54
N ARG A 320 5.08 -36.03 8.62
CA ARG A 320 4.76 -34.62 8.32
C ARG A 320 4.82 -33.75 9.57
N VAL A 321 6.00 -33.41 10.06
CA VAL A 321 6.10 -32.30 11.03
C VAL A 321 6.15 -31.00 10.24
N ARG A 322 4.97 -30.42 9.93
CA ARG A 322 4.89 -29.03 9.46
C ARG A 322 5.18 -28.12 10.64
N ARG A 323 6.42 -27.65 10.78
CA ARG A 323 6.70 -26.59 11.75
C ARG A 323 5.98 -25.32 11.30
N LEU A 324 5.42 -24.55 12.25
CA LEU A 324 5.07 -23.15 12.00
C LEU A 324 6.23 -22.51 11.23
N PRO A 325 6.01 -21.93 10.04
CA PRO A 325 7.06 -21.15 9.41
C PRO A 325 7.49 -20.07 10.40
N ALA A 326 8.78 -20.01 10.76
CA ALA A 326 9.36 -18.94 11.59
C ALA A 326 9.17 -17.51 11.01
N ARG A 327 8.48 -17.42 9.87
CA ARG A 327 8.11 -16.24 9.10
C ARG A 327 6.90 -15.48 9.69
N PHE A 328 6.04 -16.15 10.47
CA PHE A 328 4.77 -15.58 10.99
C PHE A 328 4.88 -14.81 12.32
N GLU A 329 6.03 -14.85 13.00
CA GLU A 329 6.24 -14.04 14.22
C GLU A 329 6.73 -12.62 13.86
N GLU A 330 7.44 -12.47 12.74
CA GLU A 330 8.06 -11.20 12.34
C GLU A 330 7.12 -10.27 11.59
N ASP A 331 6.23 -10.81 10.76
CA ASP A 331 5.24 -10.06 10.01
C ASP A 331 4.18 -9.44 10.94
N GLU A 332 3.66 -10.18 11.93
CA GLU A 332 2.73 -9.66 12.94
C GLU A 332 3.38 -8.59 13.80
N LYS A 333 4.60 -8.83 14.28
CA LYS A 333 5.36 -7.82 15.03
C LYS A 333 5.50 -6.54 14.20
N LYS A 334 5.79 -6.67 12.90
CA LYS A 334 5.86 -5.52 12.01
C LYS A 334 4.51 -4.86 11.83
N LEU A 335 3.44 -5.63 11.62
CA LEU A 335 2.09 -5.12 11.42
C LEU A 335 1.61 -4.35 12.65
N ASN A 336 1.83 -4.87 13.86
CA ASN A 336 1.54 -4.20 15.14
C ASN A 336 2.39 -2.94 15.34
N GLU A 337 3.70 -2.99 15.07
CA GLU A 337 4.58 -1.80 15.10
C GLU A 337 4.08 -0.70 14.15
N TYR A 338 3.51 -1.07 12.99
CA TYR A 338 2.93 -0.10 12.07
C TYR A 338 1.55 0.37 12.51
N TYR A 339 0.75 -0.50 13.11
CA TYR A 339 -0.54 -0.13 13.65
C TYR A 339 -0.40 1.00 14.68
N ASP A 340 0.58 0.89 15.57
CA ASP A 340 0.95 1.96 16.52
C ASP A 340 1.36 3.26 15.81
N LYS A 341 2.17 3.16 14.74
CA LYS A 341 2.61 4.31 13.94
C LYS A 341 1.47 4.97 13.17
N LEU A 342 0.45 4.22 12.77
CA LEU A 342 -0.75 4.79 12.14
C LEU A 342 -1.58 5.57 13.18
N GLY A 343 -1.65 5.08 14.42
CA GLY A 343 -2.30 5.76 15.55
C GLY A 343 -1.68 7.11 15.93
N GLU A 344 -0.46 7.40 15.48
CA GLU A 344 0.19 8.71 15.68
C GLU A 344 -0.52 9.87 14.99
N SER A 345 -1.25 9.59 13.91
CA SER A 345 -2.06 10.59 13.20
C SER A 345 -3.55 10.27 13.31
N PRO A 346 -4.37 11.20 13.80
CA PRO A 346 -5.81 11.00 13.88
C PRO A 346 -6.48 10.92 12.49
N LEU A 347 -5.78 11.31 11.43
CA LEU A 347 -6.34 11.44 10.08
C LEU A 347 -6.65 10.07 9.44
N PHE A 348 -5.95 9.01 9.82
CA PHE A 348 -6.28 7.64 9.38
C PHE A 348 -7.66 7.21 9.89
N ALA A 349 -7.92 7.42 11.18
CA ALA A 349 -9.24 7.14 11.76
C ALA A 349 -10.30 8.13 11.25
N ALA A 350 -9.91 9.40 11.05
CA ALA A 350 -10.79 10.43 10.49
C ALA A 350 -11.37 10.01 9.14
N ALA A 351 -10.56 9.39 8.29
CA ALA A 351 -11.01 8.94 6.98
C ALA A 351 -12.15 7.90 7.06
N ILE A 352 -12.17 7.03 8.06
CA ILE A 352 -13.28 6.08 8.28
C ILE A 352 -14.46 6.77 8.96
N ILE A 353 -14.19 7.52 10.04
CA ILE A 353 -15.24 8.17 10.84
C ILE A 353 -16.04 9.17 10.00
N LEU A 354 -15.36 9.94 9.14
CA LEU A 354 -16.00 10.90 8.24
C LEU A 354 -16.65 10.22 7.04
N HIS A 355 -16.42 8.93 6.77
CA HIS A 355 -17.06 8.26 5.65
C HIS A 355 -18.55 8.00 5.96
N PRO A 356 -19.52 8.54 5.19
CA PRO A 356 -20.94 8.45 5.54
C PRO A 356 -21.47 7.02 5.68
N ARG A 357 -20.90 6.07 4.93
CA ARG A 357 -21.26 4.64 5.00
C ARG A 357 -20.72 3.90 6.22
N PHE A 358 -19.55 4.30 6.74
CA PHE A 358 -18.90 3.57 7.82
C PHE A 358 -19.22 4.24 9.16
N GLY A 359 -18.93 5.54 9.27
CA GLY A 359 -19.07 6.28 10.50
C GLY A 359 -18.20 5.72 11.63
N ILE A 360 -18.42 6.24 12.84
CA ILE A 360 -17.78 5.71 14.04
C ILE A 360 -18.27 4.30 14.40
N SER A 361 -19.51 3.98 14.05
CA SER A 361 -20.13 2.68 14.29
C SER A 361 -19.37 1.53 13.65
N TRP A 362 -18.72 1.76 12.51
CA TRP A 362 -17.88 0.72 11.89
C TRP A 362 -16.69 0.35 12.78
N LEU A 363 -16.01 1.35 13.37
CA LEU A 363 -14.91 1.09 14.30
C LEU A 363 -15.40 0.39 15.56
N GLU A 364 -16.53 0.83 16.12
CA GLU A 364 -17.14 0.23 17.31
C GLU A 364 -17.62 -1.22 17.07
N ALA A 365 -17.96 -1.58 15.83
CA ALA A 365 -18.36 -2.93 15.44
C ALA A 365 -17.16 -3.85 15.18
N THR A 366 -16.07 -3.32 14.61
CA THR A 366 -14.86 -4.10 14.28
C THR A 366 -13.97 -4.30 15.51
N TRP A 367 -13.88 -3.29 16.38
CA TRP A 367 -12.99 -3.29 17.54
C TRP A 367 -13.73 -3.61 18.83
N VAL A 368 -13.62 -4.87 19.24
CA VAL A 368 -14.39 -5.43 20.36
C VAL A 368 -13.55 -5.54 21.64
N SER A 369 -12.23 -5.58 21.54
CA SER A 369 -11.36 -5.69 22.71
C SER A 369 -11.29 -4.37 23.50
N GLU A 370 -11.03 -4.45 24.81
CA GLU A 370 -10.94 -3.26 25.67
C GLU A 370 -9.83 -2.29 25.21
N GLU A 371 -8.71 -2.84 24.75
CA GLU A 371 -7.59 -2.07 24.18
C GLU A 371 -7.97 -1.39 22.87
N GLN A 372 -8.67 -2.08 21.96
CA GLN A 372 -9.11 -1.48 20.71
C GLN A 372 -10.21 -0.41 20.92
N LEU A 373 -11.09 -0.61 21.92
CA LEU A 373 -12.07 0.41 22.31
C LEU A 373 -11.43 1.66 22.91
N ALA A 374 -10.28 1.53 23.60
CA ALA A 374 -9.48 2.69 23.99
C ALA A 374 -8.98 3.45 22.76
N TRP A 375 -8.54 2.73 21.72
CA TRP A 375 -8.14 3.34 20.45
C TRP A 375 -9.29 4.08 19.76
N VAL A 376 -10.53 3.56 19.76
CA VAL A 376 -11.71 4.31 19.26
C VAL A 376 -11.87 5.65 19.98
N ARG A 377 -11.73 5.64 21.31
CA ARG A 377 -11.87 6.85 22.14
C ARG A 377 -10.78 7.86 21.83
N ASP A 378 -9.54 7.39 21.70
CA ASP A 378 -8.39 8.22 21.36
C ASP A 378 -8.50 8.79 19.95
N ALA A 379 -8.95 7.99 18.98
CA ALA A 379 -9.23 8.45 17.62
C ALA A 379 -10.31 9.56 17.62
N LYS A 380 -11.41 9.36 18.34
CA LYS A 380 -12.49 10.35 18.48
C LYS A 380 -11.98 11.65 19.13
N ALA A 381 -11.18 11.54 20.19
CA ALA A 381 -10.59 12.68 20.86
C ALA A 381 -9.60 13.42 19.94
N GLY A 382 -8.75 12.69 19.23
CA GLY A 382 -7.76 13.23 18.31
C GLY A 382 -8.38 13.96 17.11
N ILE A 383 -9.45 13.40 16.52
CA ILE A 383 -10.19 14.07 15.43
C ILE A 383 -10.84 15.36 15.93
N LYS A 384 -11.43 15.32 17.14
CA LYS A 384 -12.04 16.50 17.74
C LYS A 384 -11.01 17.60 18.01
N ASP A 385 -9.88 17.28 18.62
CA ASP A 385 -8.79 18.25 18.86
C ASP A 385 -8.26 18.83 17.54
N TYR A 386 -8.03 17.97 16.54
CA TYR A 386 -7.56 18.40 15.22
C TYR A 386 -8.56 19.34 14.53
N PHE A 387 -9.85 18.98 14.53
CA PHE A 387 -10.91 19.78 13.94
C PHE A 387 -11.06 21.13 14.64
N SER A 388 -11.12 21.15 15.96
CA SER A 388 -11.21 22.39 16.75
C SER A 388 -10.04 23.33 16.48
N ARG A 389 -8.81 22.78 16.39
CA ARG A 389 -7.59 23.57 16.23
C ARG A 389 -7.44 24.17 14.83
N TRP A 390 -7.85 23.47 13.77
CA TRP A 390 -7.53 23.84 12.39
C TRP A 390 -8.74 24.29 11.55
N TYR A 391 -9.95 23.89 11.91
CA TYR A 391 -11.15 24.17 11.12
C TYR A 391 -12.20 24.97 11.90
N ASP A 392 -12.42 24.68 13.18
CA ASP A 392 -13.46 25.36 13.97
C ASP A 392 -13.05 26.79 14.37
N ALA A 393 -11.76 27.04 14.62
CA ALA A 393 -11.21 28.37 14.92
C ALA A 393 -11.35 29.39 13.76
N ASN A 394 -11.67 28.93 12.54
CA ASN A 394 -11.83 29.78 11.35
C ASN A 394 -13.27 30.32 11.15
N GLN A 395 -14.23 30.03 12.05
CA GLN A 395 -15.60 30.53 11.96
C GLN A 395 -15.70 32.07 11.85
N GLY A 396 -14.71 32.83 12.37
CA GLY A 396 -14.74 34.30 12.35
C GLY A 396 -14.41 34.97 11.01
N LEU A 397 -13.86 34.25 10.02
CA LEU A 397 -13.46 34.83 8.72
C LEU A 397 -14.44 34.51 7.59
N CYS A 398 -15.25 33.45 7.73
CA CYS A 398 -16.19 33.01 6.70
C CYS A 398 -17.48 33.86 6.63
N GLU A 399 -17.83 34.59 7.70
CA GLU A 399 -19.00 35.46 7.72
C GLU A 399 -18.87 36.67 6.78
N GLU A 400 -17.65 37.11 6.45
CA GLU A 400 -17.44 38.23 5.52
C GLU A 400 -17.58 37.83 4.05
N THR A 401 -17.41 36.54 3.71
CA THR A 401 -17.38 36.08 2.30
C THR A 401 -18.76 35.66 1.75
N MET A 402 -19.78 35.51 2.59
CA MET A 402 -21.16 35.13 2.16
C MET A 402 -22.09 36.32 1.88
N LYS A 403 -21.56 37.49 1.48
CA LYS A 403 -22.39 38.66 1.10
C LYS A 403 -22.73 38.78 -0.38
N TYR A 404 -22.27 37.87 -1.23
CA TYR A 404 -22.55 37.92 -2.67
C TYR A 404 -23.10 36.58 -3.16
N ASP A 405 -24.13 36.66 -4.01
CA ASP A 405 -24.91 35.59 -4.68
C ASP A 405 -26.20 35.10 -4.01
N ALA A 406 -26.96 36.00 -3.39
CA ALA A 406 -28.43 35.85 -3.42
C ALA A 406 -28.96 36.51 -4.70
N ALA A 407 -29.52 35.70 -5.62
CA ALA A 407 -30.24 36.21 -6.78
C ALA A 407 -31.33 37.21 -6.34
N PRO A 408 -31.54 38.32 -7.06
CA PRO A 408 -32.56 39.29 -6.69
C PRO A 408 -33.94 38.62 -6.75
N ARG A 409 -34.56 38.43 -5.58
CA ARG A 409 -35.94 37.97 -5.48
C ARG A 409 -36.83 39.00 -6.15
N THR A 410 -37.66 38.55 -7.09
CA THR A 410 -38.72 39.34 -7.71
C THR A 410 -39.62 39.90 -6.60
N MET A 411 -39.74 41.24 -6.53
CA MET A 411 -40.65 41.90 -5.59
C MET A 411 -42.08 41.44 -5.83
N GLY A 412 -42.76 40.96 -4.78
CA GLY A 412 -44.21 40.89 -4.73
C GLY A 412 -44.81 39.55 -4.31
N GLN A 413 -44.49 39.06 -3.11
CA GLN A 413 -45.41 38.28 -2.28
C GLN A 413 -44.82 38.21 -0.87
N GLU A 414 -45.49 38.84 0.10
CA GLU A 414 -45.16 38.65 1.51
C GLU A 414 -45.54 37.22 1.90
N ASP A 415 -44.58 36.46 2.44
CA ASP A 415 -44.83 35.12 2.97
C ASP A 415 -46.01 35.18 3.96
N ASP A 416 -46.95 34.24 3.87
CA ASP A 416 -48.09 34.23 4.79
C ASP A 416 -47.64 34.03 6.26
N GLN A 417 -48.51 34.42 7.19
CA GLN A 417 -48.20 34.39 8.62
C GLN A 417 -47.84 32.98 9.14
N TYR A 418 -48.31 31.93 8.46
CA TYR A 418 -48.03 30.53 8.78
C TYR A 418 -46.62 30.12 8.32
N THR A 419 -46.22 30.54 7.12
CA THR A 419 -44.89 30.34 6.53
C THR A 419 -43.84 31.13 7.29
N GLN A 420 -44.15 32.37 7.69
CA GLN A 420 -43.33 33.15 8.60
C GLN A 420 -43.20 32.48 9.97
N TRP A 421 -44.27 31.91 10.51
CA TRP A 421 -44.24 31.19 11.78
C TRP A 421 -43.43 29.87 11.69
N ILE A 422 -43.59 29.09 10.61
CA ILE A 422 -42.76 27.91 10.34
C ILE A 422 -41.30 28.33 10.22
N ASN A 423 -40.97 29.32 9.39
CA ASN A 423 -39.59 29.79 9.24
C ASN A 423 -39.01 30.31 10.57
N SER A 424 -39.83 30.96 11.41
CA SER A 424 -39.43 31.41 12.74
C SER A 424 -39.16 30.24 13.71
N LYS A 425 -39.98 29.18 13.65
CA LYS A 425 -39.84 27.96 14.45
C LYS A 425 -38.69 27.09 13.96
N THR A 426 -38.48 27.01 12.65
CA THR A 426 -37.35 26.33 12.00
C THR A 426 -36.05 27.04 12.34
N LYS A 427 -35.96 28.37 12.16
CA LYS A 427 -34.80 29.15 12.64
C LYS A 427 -34.57 29.00 14.13
N LYS A 428 -35.63 28.99 14.95
CA LYS A 428 -35.49 28.74 16.40
C LYS A 428 -34.97 27.32 16.67
N ALA A 429 -35.51 26.28 16.03
CA ALA A 429 -35.06 24.90 16.19
C ALA A 429 -33.58 24.73 15.81
N PHE A 430 -33.13 25.33 14.71
CA PHE A 430 -31.72 25.36 14.31
C PHE A 430 -30.85 26.19 15.27
N ALA A 431 -31.36 27.28 15.84
CA ALA A 431 -30.65 28.09 16.84
C ALA A 431 -30.58 27.41 18.24
N THR A 432 -31.60 26.66 18.66
CA THR A 432 -31.59 25.89 19.92
C THR A 432 -30.70 24.65 19.89
N GLY A 433 -30.19 24.24 18.72
CA GLY A 433 -29.09 23.27 18.60
C GLY A 433 -27.70 23.86 18.85
N GLY A 434 -27.61 25.17 19.11
CA GLY A 434 -26.38 25.99 19.13
C GLY A 434 -25.39 25.77 20.27
N SER A 435 -25.28 24.57 20.84
CA SER A 435 -24.18 24.21 21.75
C SER A 435 -23.39 22.97 21.31
N VAL A 436 -23.78 22.35 20.18
CA VAL A 436 -23.16 21.12 19.68
C VAL A 436 -22.45 21.45 18.36
N GLY A 437 -21.13 21.30 18.33
CA GLY A 437 -20.30 21.58 17.15
C GLY A 437 -20.71 20.76 15.92
N GLU A 438 -20.27 21.18 14.73
CA GLU A 438 -20.57 20.48 13.47
C GLU A 438 -20.19 19.00 13.52
N LEU A 439 -19.00 18.70 14.05
CA LEU A 439 -18.49 17.35 14.20
C LEU A 439 -19.42 16.50 15.09
N GLU A 440 -19.84 17.00 16.25
CA GLU A 440 -20.74 16.25 17.14
C GLU A 440 -22.14 16.05 16.55
N ARG A 441 -22.63 16.98 15.73
CA ARG A 441 -23.88 16.79 14.99
C ARG A 441 -23.74 15.67 13.96
N TYR A 442 -22.63 15.65 13.23
CA TYR A 442 -22.34 14.60 12.23
C TYR A 442 -22.17 13.22 12.87
N LEU A 443 -21.43 13.12 13.98
CA LEU A 443 -21.21 11.84 14.69
C LEU A 443 -22.49 11.20 15.27
N ARG A 444 -23.62 11.92 15.28
CA ARG A 444 -24.93 11.40 15.69
C ARG A 444 -25.77 10.92 14.51
N LEU A 445 -25.33 11.15 13.28
CA LEU A 445 -26.02 10.64 12.10
C LEU A 445 -25.84 9.13 12.02
N GLU A 446 -26.90 8.44 11.62
CA GLU A 446 -26.79 7.04 11.26
C GLU A 446 -26.01 6.88 9.95
N PRO A 447 -25.24 5.78 9.79
CA PRO A 447 -24.56 5.48 8.54
C PRO A 447 -25.52 5.49 7.35
N GLN A 448 -25.08 6.08 6.24
CA GLN A 448 -25.85 6.20 5.01
C GLN A 448 -25.24 5.33 3.92
N ASP A 449 -26.08 4.64 3.15
CA ASP A 449 -25.62 3.84 2.01
C ASP A 449 -25.20 4.75 0.84
N THR A 450 -23.99 5.29 0.94
CA THR A 450 -23.38 6.18 -0.03
C THR A 450 -22.14 5.53 -0.63
N GLN A 451 -22.05 5.56 -1.96
CA GLN A 451 -20.88 5.07 -2.70
C GLN A 451 -19.85 6.16 -3.03
N ASP A 452 -20.17 7.44 -2.80
CA ASP A 452 -19.27 8.58 -3.02
C ASP A 452 -19.30 9.56 -1.84
N ALA A 453 -18.37 9.39 -0.89
CA ALA A 453 -18.23 10.24 0.28
C ALA A 453 -17.89 11.70 -0.09
N ILE A 454 -17.09 11.92 -1.15
CA ILE A 454 -16.70 13.27 -1.59
C ILE A 454 -17.93 14.04 -2.08
N GLN A 455 -18.75 13.41 -2.92
CA GLN A 455 -19.97 14.03 -3.43
C GLN A 455 -20.97 14.29 -2.29
N TRP A 456 -21.07 13.38 -1.33
CA TRP A 456 -21.93 13.56 -0.15
C TRP A 456 -21.59 14.83 0.63
N PHE A 457 -20.32 15.07 0.96
CA PHE A 457 -19.92 16.30 1.66
C PHE A 457 -20.09 17.56 0.82
N ARG A 458 -19.99 17.47 -0.52
CA ARG A 458 -20.32 18.60 -1.40
C ARG A 458 -21.80 18.97 -1.30
N ASP A 459 -22.67 17.97 -1.34
CA ASP A 459 -24.12 18.17 -1.27
C ASP A 459 -24.55 18.66 0.12
N HIS A 460 -23.84 18.26 1.17
CA HIS A 460 -24.13 18.63 2.56
C HIS A 460 -23.31 19.82 3.07
N ARG A 461 -22.60 20.55 2.19
CA ARG A 461 -21.77 21.70 2.57
C ARG A 461 -22.57 22.82 3.23
N ALA A 462 -23.84 22.98 2.88
CA ALA A 462 -24.72 23.97 3.52
C ALA A 462 -25.06 23.61 4.98
N SER A 463 -25.07 22.31 5.33
CA SER A 463 -25.36 21.82 6.68
C SER A 463 -24.11 21.73 7.55
N PHE A 464 -22.96 21.46 6.92
CA PHE A 464 -21.67 21.18 7.56
C PHE A 464 -20.51 21.92 6.87
N PRO A 465 -20.47 23.27 6.83
CA PRO A 465 -19.49 24.00 6.03
C PRO A 465 -18.03 23.74 6.44
N SER A 466 -17.71 23.82 7.74
CA SER A 466 -16.34 23.60 8.23
C SER A 466 -15.96 22.13 8.18
N LEU A 467 -16.87 21.25 8.58
CA LEU A 467 -16.66 19.80 8.55
C LEU A 467 -16.53 19.26 7.13
N SER A 468 -17.25 19.82 6.15
CA SER A 468 -17.08 19.43 4.75
C SER A 468 -15.70 19.82 4.22
N SER A 469 -15.16 20.99 4.61
CA SER A 469 -13.78 21.34 4.26
C SER A 469 -12.79 20.34 4.84
N PHE A 470 -12.95 20.00 6.12
CA PHE A 470 -12.09 19.02 6.77
C PHE A 470 -12.19 17.63 6.12
N ALA A 471 -13.40 17.14 5.86
CA ALA A 471 -13.60 15.84 5.24
C ALA A 471 -13.02 15.78 3.82
N LEU A 472 -13.22 16.82 3.01
CA LEU A 472 -12.65 16.89 1.67
C LEU A 472 -11.11 16.91 1.70
N ASP A 473 -10.50 17.61 2.67
CA ASP A 473 -9.05 17.58 2.86
C ASP A 473 -8.55 16.20 3.29
N VAL A 474 -9.27 15.51 4.20
CA VAL A 474 -8.94 14.13 4.62
C VAL A 474 -9.06 13.16 3.45
N PHE A 475 -10.11 13.24 2.64
CA PHE A 475 -10.28 12.38 1.45
C PHE A 475 -9.32 12.74 0.31
N ALA A 476 -8.71 13.93 0.35
CA ALA A 476 -7.66 14.32 -0.57
C ALA A 476 -6.34 13.58 -0.30
N ILE A 477 -6.13 13.08 0.92
CA ILE A 477 -4.91 12.41 1.36
C ILE A 477 -4.81 11.04 0.67
N PRO A 478 -3.76 10.76 -0.12
CA PRO A 478 -3.56 9.44 -0.71
C PRO A 478 -3.11 8.42 0.34
N ALA A 479 -3.44 7.14 0.14
CA ALA A 479 -2.92 6.07 0.99
C ALA A 479 -1.39 5.85 0.81
N MET A 480 -0.85 6.16 -0.39
CA MET A 480 0.54 5.89 -0.76
C MET A 480 1.22 7.09 -1.41
N ALA A 481 2.51 7.28 -1.10
CA ALA A 481 3.38 8.24 -1.81
C ALA A 481 3.91 7.69 -3.16
N SER A 482 3.19 6.75 -3.78
CA SER A 482 3.62 5.97 -4.95
C SER A 482 3.81 6.82 -6.22
N ASP A 483 3.10 7.94 -6.33
CA ASP A 483 3.25 8.83 -7.48
C ASP A 483 4.60 9.52 -7.51
N CYS A 484 5.12 9.95 -6.36
CA CYS A 484 6.47 10.47 -6.23
C CYS A 484 7.51 9.43 -6.70
N GLU A 485 7.36 8.17 -6.28
CA GLU A 485 8.22 7.06 -6.70
C GLU A 485 8.17 6.77 -8.22
N ARG A 486 6.99 6.87 -8.82
CA ARG A 486 6.82 6.77 -10.28
C ARG A 486 7.55 7.90 -10.99
N GLN A 487 7.47 9.14 -10.48
CA GLN A 487 8.21 10.27 -11.06
C GLN A 487 9.73 10.06 -10.98
N PHE A 488 10.26 9.54 -9.87
CA PHE A 488 11.69 9.20 -9.78
C PHE A 488 12.10 8.15 -10.80
N SER A 489 11.25 7.13 -10.99
CA SER A 489 11.51 6.06 -11.96
C SER A 489 11.52 6.61 -13.40
N LEU A 490 10.58 7.50 -13.73
CA LEU A 490 10.53 8.18 -15.03
C LEU A 490 11.72 9.14 -15.22
N ALA A 491 12.13 9.85 -14.17
CA ALA A 491 13.31 10.72 -14.20
C ALA A 491 14.59 9.94 -14.46
N LYS A 492 14.76 8.77 -13.82
CA LYS A 492 15.88 7.85 -14.08
C LYS A 492 15.92 7.40 -15.53
N LEU A 493 14.76 7.08 -16.12
CA LEU A 493 14.68 6.70 -17.54
C LEU A 493 15.01 7.85 -18.49
N MET A 494 14.76 9.11 -18.11
CA MET A 494 15.13 10.28 -18.93
C MET A 494 16.62 10.62 -18.79
N LEU A 495 17.19 10.40 -17.62
CA LEU A 495 18.63 10.46 -17.36
C LEU A 495 19.32 9.14 -17.78
N THR A 496 19.21 8.74 -19.05
CA THR A 496 19.99 7.59 -19.53
C THR A 496 21.48 7.88 -19.48
N SER A 497 22.32 6.86 -19.28
CA SER A 497 23.79 6.96 -19.32
C SER A 497 24.36 7.56 -20.62
N GLN A 498 23.56 7.60 -21.69
CA GLN A 498 23.92 8.16 -23.00
C GLN A 498 23.52 9.65 -23.17
N ARG A 499 22.70 10.22 -22.28
CA ARG A 499 22.25 11.63 -22.33
C ARG A 499 22.70 12.39 -21.07
N LEU A 500 23.99 12.69 -20.98
CA LEU A 500 24.61 13.29 -19.78
C LEU A 500 24.54 14.82 -19.69
N SER A 501 23.80 15.52 -20.56
CA SER A 501 23.85 16.99 -20.65
C SER A 501 22.62 17.75 -20.10
N MET A 502 21.64 17.07 -19.50
CA MET A 502 20.46 17.76 -18.96
C MET A 502 20.71 18.23 -17.53
N GLY A 503 20.64 19.55 -17.30
CA GLY A 503 20.72 20.13 -15.95
C GLY A 503 19.55 19.69 -15.06
N SER A 504 19.76 19.66 -13.74
CA SER A 504 18.73 19.23 -12.79
C SER A 504 17.47 20.09 -12.81
N ASP A 505 17.62 21.40 -13.04
CA ASP A 505 16.49 22.33 -13.20
C ASP A 505 15.68 22.01 -14.47
N THR A 506 16.35 21.72 -15.59
CA THR A 506 15.67 21.31 -16.83
C THR A 506 14.94 19.98 -16.66
N LEU A 507 15.55 19.02 -15.97
CA LEU A 507 14.92 17.73 -15.67
C LEU A 507 13.64 17.92 -14.85
N GLU A 508 13.71 18.72 -13.79
CA GLU A 508 12.55 19.03 -12.95
C GLU A 508 11.43 19.66 -13.77
N ARG A 509 11.71 20.73 -14.54
CA ARG A 509 10.72 21.40 -15.38
C ARG A 509 10.06 20.45 -16.37
N VAL A 510 10.83 19.55 -16.98
CA VAL A 510 10.31 18.55 -17.92
C VAL A 510 9.41 17.54 -17.23
N GLN A 511 9.77 17.05 -16.04
CA GLN A 511 8.92 16.13 -15.28
C GLN A 511 7.64 16.80 -14.79
N CYS A 512 7.73 18.03 -14.28
CA CYS A 512 6.58 18.83 -13.87
C CYS A 512 5.65 19.08 -15.06
N LEU A 513 6.16 19.56 -16.19
CA LEU A 513 5.35 19.79 -17.40
C LEU A 513 4.69 18.51 -17.90
N LYS A 514 5.43 17.39 -17.94
CA LYS A 514 4.88 16.08 -18.35
C LYS A 514 3.76 15.62 -17.41
N ASN A 515 3.95 15.81 -16.10
CA ASN A 515 2.93 15.53 -15.10
C ASN A 515 1.68 16.40 -15.32
N TRP A 516 1.86 17.72 -15.49
CA TRP A 516 0.74 18.66 -15.66
C TRP A 516 -0.04 18.43 -16.94
N VAL A 517 0.63 18.12 -18.07
CA VAL A 517 -0.04 17.77 -19.33
C VAL A 517 -0.86 16.48 -19.16
N ARG A 518 -0.27 15.45 -18.54
CA ARG A 518 -0.97 14.17 -18.29
C ARG A 518 -2.19 14.33 -17.39
N GLN A 519 -2.10 15.22 -16.39
CA GLN A 519 -3.18 15.47 -15.43
C GLN A 519 -4.14 16.59 -15.87
N GLY A 520 -4.04 17.07 -17.12
CA GLY A 520 -4.92 18.09 -17.68
C GLY A 520 -4.74 19.50 -17.11
N GLY A 521 -3.68 19.75 -16.35
CA GLY A 521 -3.33 21.08 -15.83
C GLY A 521 -2.76 22.02 -16.91
N VAL A 522 -2.19 21.48 -17.98
CA VAL A 522 -1.70 22.23 -19.15
C VAL A 522 -2.24 21.57 -20.43
N LYS A 523 -2.85 22.37 -21.31
CA LYS A 523 -3.19 21.94 -22.68
C LYS A 523 -2.10 22.41 -23.62
N LEU A 524 -1.45 21.49 -24.33
CA LEU A 524 -0.55 21.84 -25.42
C LEU A 524 -1.40 22.36 -26.59
N GLY A 525 -1.04 23.50 -27.15
CA GLY A 525 -1.73 24.05 -28.33
C GLY A 525 -1.66 23.09 -29.52
N SER A 526 -2.70 23.10 -30.35
CA SER A 526 -2.67 22.42 -31.65
C SER A 526 -1.74 23.17 -32.60
N TRP A 527 -0.99 22.44 -33.42
CA TRP A 527 -0.21 23.03 -34.50
C TRP A 527 -1.18 23.63 -35.52
N VAL A 528 -1.28 24.95 -35.57
CA VAL A 528 -1.97 25.65 -36.66
C VAL A 528 -0.96 25.81 -37.78
N GLY A 529 -0.92 24.81 -38.65
CA GLY A 529 -0.12 24.88 -39.88
C GLY A 529 -0.61 26.02 -40.74
N SER A 530 0.26 26.99 -41.00
CA SER A 530 0.08 28.03 -42.00
C SER A 530 0.26 27.48 -43.41
#